data_AF-A0A8T5ENI3-F1
#
_entry.id   AF-A0A8T5ENI3-F1
#
_cell.length_a   1.000
_cell.length_b   1.000
_cell.length_c   1.000
_cell.angle_alpha   90.00
_cell.angle_beta   90.00
_cell.angle_gamma   90.00
#
_symmetry.space_group_name_H-M   'P 1'
#
loop_
_entity.id
_entity.type
_entity.pdbx_description
1 polymer ?
#
loop_
_entity_poly.entity_id
_entity_poly.type
_entity_poly.pdbx_seq_one_letter_code
_entity_poly.pdbx_strand_id
1 'polypeptide(L)'
;MSNNVGRELNEVGIKIININITEIIDDSESTDRVTEEKLTHYLGLTKRARAKATPIPSEGTPEAKQLEVMMRMADDYASDAQHFMDNGDYVRAFGAINYAHAWIDAGVKLRLLDGHGDDVLFTLP
;
A
#
# COMPACT_ATOMS: atom_id res chain seq x y z
N MET A 1 11.66 12.25 42.36
CA MET A 1 12.50 11.08 42.70
C MET A 1 12.34 10.08 41.56
N SER A 2 13.27 10.10 40.60
CA SER A 2 13.28 9.15 39.49
C SER A 2 14.32 8.08 39.81
N ASN A 3 13.88 6.83 39.95
CA ASN A 3 14.75 5.73 40.35
C ASN A 3 15.74 5.40 39.23
N ASN A 4 16.97 5.14 39.65
CA ASN A 4 18.17 5.09 38.83
C ASN A 4 18.38 3.69 38.25
N VAL A 5 17.44 3.23 37.41
CA VAL A 5 17.49 1.91 36.77
C VAL A 5 18.77 1.73 35.93
N GLY A 6 19.30 2.81 35.36
CA GLY A 6 20.51 2.77 34.54
C GLY A 6 21.81 2.50 35.32
N ARG A 7 21.83 2.70 36.64
CA ARG A 7 23.06 2.56 37.44
C ARG A 7 23.29 1.13 37.93
N GLU A 8 22.24 0.38 38.26
CA GLU A 8 22.33 -1.02 38.71
C GLU A 8 22.78 -1.99 37.60
N LEU A 9 22.48 -1.69 36.33
CA LEU A 9 22.74 -2.60 35.21
C LEU A 9 24.21 -2.58 34.73
N ASN A 10 24.95 -1.51 35.04
CA ASN A 10 26.38 -1.40 34.71
C ASN A 10 27.29 -2.22 35.65
N GLU A 11 26.87 -2.47 36.90
CA GLU A 11 27.68 -3.20 37.89
C GLU A 11 27.71 -4.73 37.63
N VAL A 12 26.75 -5.26 36.89
CA VAL A 12 26.67 -6.68 36.50
C VAL A 12 27.33 -6.99 35.15
N GLY A 13 28.11 -6.05 34.60
CA GLY A 13 28.88 -6.27 33.36
C GLY A 13 28.04 -6.29 32.08
N ILE A 14 26.76 -5.90 32.15
CA ILE A 14 25.90 -5.74 30.99
C ILE A 14 26.19 -4.37 30.38
N LYS A 15 26.87 -4.34 29.23
CA LYS A 15 26.97 -3.12 28.42
C LYS A 15 25.58 -2.78 27.89
N ILE A 16 24.90 -1.85 28.55
CA ILE A 16 23.73 -1.21 27.95
C ILE A 16 24.27 -0.32 26.84
N ILE A 17 23.89 -0.64 25.60
CA ILE A 17 24.08 0.28 24.49
C ILE A 17 23.22 1.49 24.85
N ASN A 18 23.87 2.61 25.21
CA ASN A 18 23.21 3.87 25.45
C ASN A 18 22.72 4.36 24.08
N ILE A 19 21.56 3.86 23.65
CA ILE A 19 20.94 4.28 22.39
C ILE A 19 20.37 5.68 22.66
N ASN A 20 21.13 6.71 22.30
CA ASN A 20 20.59 8.04 22.13
C ASN A 20 19.49 7.94 21.07
N ILE A 21 18.24 8.19 21.45
CA ILE A 21 17.10 8.14 20.53
C ILE A 21 17.29 9.17 19.39
N THR A 22 18.10 10.22 19.64
CA THR A 22 18.58 11.18 18.64
C THR A 22 19.59 10.64 17.65
N GLU A 23 20.28 9.53 17.91
CA GLU A 23 21.18 8.84 16.95
C GLU A 23 20.44 7.78 16.11
N ILE A 24 19.21 7.39 16.49
CA ILE A 24 18.33 6.55 15.64
C ILE A 24 17.66 7.42 14.57
N ILE A 25 17.49 8.71 14.83
CA ILE A 25 17.05 9.67 13.83
C ILE A 25 18.30 10.10 13.05
N ASP A 26 18.77 9.18 12.22
CA ASP A 26 19.57 9.52 11.06
C ASP A 26 18.73 10.48 10.21
N ASP A 27 19.16 11.73 10.11
CA ASP A 27 18.57 12.77 9.26
C ASP A 27 18.93 12.51 7.78
N SER A 28 19.12 11.23 7.41
CA SER A 28 19.21 10.79 6.04
C SER A 28 17.82 10.86 5.41
N GLU A 29 17.76 11.29 4.16
CA GLU A 29 16.56 11.30 3.33
C GLU A 29 15.92 9.90 3.29
N SER A 30 15.06 9.59 4.26
CA SER A 30 14.34 8.32 4.31
C SER A 30 13.25 8.34 3.25
N THR A 31 13.44 7.56 2.18
CA THR A 31 12.45 7.28 1.13
C THR A 31 11.23 6.50 1.63
N ASP A 32 11.17 6.15 2.92
CA ASP A 32 10.11 5.33 3.52
C ASP A 32 8.87 6.14 3.93
N ARG A 33 8.92 7.47 3.84
CA ARG A 33 7.75 8.30 4.15
C ARG A 33 6.76 8.27 2.99
N VAL A 34 5.50 7.94 3.29
CA VAL A 34 4.40 8.13 2.34
C VAL A 34 4.13 9.64 2.22
N THR A 35 4.37 10.19 1.04
CA THR A 35 4.07 11.58 0.69
C THR A 35 2.76 11.69 -0.10
N GLU A 36 2.19 12.89 -0.12
CA GLU A 36 1.02 13.20 -0.95
C GLU A 36 1.30 12.98 -2.44
N GLU A 37 2.49 13.33 -2.90
CA GLU A 37 2.94 13.09 -4.27
C GLU A 37 2.97 11.60 -4.61
N LYS A 38 3.53 10.78 -3.71
CA LYS A 38 3.54 9.32 -3.86
C LYS A 38 2.11 8.79 -3.90
N LEU A 39 1.23 9.22 -3.00
CA LEU A 39 -0.18 8.80 -3.02
C LEU A 39 -0.89 9.17 -4.30
N THR A 40 -0.75 10.42 -4.75
CA THR A 40 -1.34 10.93 -6.00
C THR A 40 -0.86 10.10 -7.19
N HIS A 41 0.42 9.73 -7.21
CA HIS A 41 0.98 8.86 -8.23
C HIS A 41 0.30 7.48 -8.25
N TYR A 42 0.19 6.80 -7.10
CA TYR A 42 -0.42 5.47 -7.00
C TYR A 42 -1.93 5.50 -7.26
N LEU A 43 -2.65 6.52 -6.79
CA LEU A 43 -4.07 6.74 -7.13
C LEU A 43 -4.25 6.87 -8.64
N GLY A 44 -3.40 7.68 -9.29
CA GLY A 44 -3.40 7.83 -10.74
C GLY A 44 -3.07 6.53 -11.47
N LEU A 45 -2.11 5.76 -10.96
CA LEU A 45 -1.71 4.48 -11.54
C LEU A 45 -2.84 3.46 -11.49
N THR A 46 -3.45 3.26 -10.32
CA THR A 46 -4.59 2.35 -10.13
C THR A 46 -5.79 2.78 -10.97
N LYS A 47 -6.08 4.09 -11.05
CA LYS A 47 -7.16 4.60 -11.91
C LYS A 47 -6.92 4.27 -13.40
N ARG A 48 -5.68 4.40 -13.88
CA ARG A 48 -5.33 4.02 -15.26
C ARG A 48 -5.45 2.52 -15.49
N ALA A 49 -4.97 1.69 -14.55
CA ALA A 49 -5.09 0.23 -14.61
C ALA A 49 -6.57 -0.20 -14.69
N ARG A 50 -7.40 0.34 -13.79
CA ARG A 50 -8.84 0.08 -13.71
C ARG A 50 -9.62 0.50 -14.95
N ALA A 51 -9.19 1.58 -15.63
CA ALA A 51 -9.81 2.05 -16.85
C ALA A 51 -9.35 1.31 -18.10
N LYS A 52 -8.10 0.81 -18.11
CA LYS A 52 -7.52 0.09 -19.22
C LYS A 52 -7.99 -1.37 -19.28
N ALA A 53 -8.14 -2.01 -18.13
CA ALA A 53 -8.49 -3.42 -18.08
C ALA A 53 -9.94 -3.67 -18.56
N THR A 54 -10.13 -4.62 -19.47
CA THR A 54 -11.46 -5.01 -19.97
C THR A 54 -11.84 -6.43 -19.55
N PRO A 55 -13.12 -6.71 -19.30
CA PRO A 55 -13.57 -8.05 -18.93
C PRO A 55 -13.38 -9.05 -20.08
N ILE A 56 -12.90 -10.23 -19.75
CA ILE A 56 -12.79 -11.38 -20.67
C ILE A 56 -14.05 -12.27 -20.64
N PRO A 57 -14.64 -12.60 -19.48
CA PRO A 57 -15.82 -13.45 -19.41
C PRO A 57 -17.06 -12.80 -20.03
N SER A 58 -17.88 -13.59 -20.72
CA SER A 58 -19.21 -13.17 -21.17
C SER A 58 -20.14 -12.88 -19.99
N GLU A 59 -21.03 -11.91 -20.15
CA GLU A 59 -22.04 -11.59 -19.13
C GLU A 59 -22.88 -12.80 -18.72
N GLY A 60 -23.20 -12.87 -17.41
CA GLY A 60 -24.03 -13.94 -16.84
C GLY A 60 -23.30 -15.23 -16.46
N THR A 61 -22.03 -15.40 -16.84
CA THR A 61 -21.24 -16.55 -16.40
C THR A 61 -20.85 -16.47 -14.92
N PRO A 62 -20.50 -17.59 -14.27
CA PRO A 62 -19.93 -17.57 -12.92
C PRO A 62 -18.68 -16.68 -12.80
N GLU A 63 -17.81 -16.70 -13.82
CA GLU A 63 -16.59 -15.91 -13.88
C GLU A 63 -16.87 -14.41 -13.98
N ALA A 64 -17.91 -14.00 -14.73
CA ALA A 64 -18.34 -12.60 -14.79
C ALA A 64 -18.79 -12.11 -13.41
N LYS A 65 -19.55 -12.91 -12.65
CA LYS A 65 -19.96 -12.57 -11.28
C LYS A 65 -18.77 -12.47 -10.32
N GLN A 66 -17.78 -13.35 -10.46
CA GLN A 66 -16.55 -13.28 -9.67
C GLN A 66 -15.79 -12.00 -9.99
N LEU A 67 -15.65 -11.67 -11.27
CA LEU A 67 -15.00 -10.44 -11.71
C LEU A 67 -15.72 -9.18 -11.19
N GLU A 68 -17.05 -9.15 -11.23
CA GLU A 68 -17.84 -8.05 -10.65
C GLU A 68 -17.53 -7.84 -9.17
N VAL A 69 -17.41 -8.92 -8.39
CA VAL A 69 -17.01 -8.84 -6.97
C VAL A 69 -15.60 -8.28 -6.84
N MET A 70 -14.65 -8.77 -7.64
CA MET A 70 -13.26 -8.26 -7.61
C MET A 70 -13.18 -6.77 -7.96
N MET A 71 -13.92 -6.31 -8.98
CA MET A 71 -13.92 -4.90 -9.39
C MET A 71 -14.60 -4.01 -8.37
N ARG A 72 -15.66 -4.50 -7.72
CA ARG A 72 -16.26 -3.79 -6.57
C ARG A 72 -15.24 -3.60 -5.46
N MET A 73 -14.49 -4.65 -5.10
CA MET A 73 -13.44 -4.54 -4.09
C MET A 73 -12.35 -3.54 -4.50
N ALA A 74 -11.91 -3.55 -5.76
CA ALA A 74 -10.95 -2.57 -6.25
C ALA A 74 -11.48 -1.12 -6.12
N ASP A 75 -12.73 -0.89 -6.52
CA ASP A 75 -13.35 0.44 -6.51
C ASP A 75 -13.60 0.94 -5.07
N ASP A 76 -14.07 0.06 -4.16
CA ASP A 76 -14.32 0.39 -2.76
C ASP A 76 -13.01 0.80 -2.06
N TYR A 77 -11.92 0.04 -2.24
CA TYR A 77 -10.63 0.38 -1.64
C TYR A 77 -9.96 1.61 -2.27
N ALA A 78 -10.19 1.89 -3.56
CA ALA A 78 -9.75 3.13 -4.17
C ALA A 78 -10.49 4.34 -3.58
N SER A 79 -11.78 4.20 -3.28
CA SER A 79 -12.57 5.21 -2.57
C SER A 79 -12.07 5.41 -1.14
N ASP A 80 -11.79 4.34 -0.41
CA ASP A 80 -11.21 4.41 0.95
C ASP A 80 -9.84 5.10 0.94
N ALA A 81 -9.00 4.82 -0.07
CA ALA A 81 -7.71 5.46 -0.22
C ALA A 81 -7.85 6.98 -0.37
N GLN A 82 -8.79 7.43 -1.21
CA GLN A 82 -9.08 8.86 -1.36
C GLN A 82 -9.57 9.47 -0.04
N HIS A 83 -10.49 8.78 0.66
CA HIS A 83 -11.00 9.24 1.95
C HIS A 83 -9.89 9.40 3.00
N PHE A 84 -8.98 8.42 3.10
CA PHE A 84 -7.85 8.51 4.02
C PHE A 84 -6.88 9.63 3.64
N MET A 85 -6.62 9.82 2.34
CA MET A 85 -5.77 10.90 1.83
C MET A 85 -6.36 12.28 2.19
N ASP A 86 -7.66 12.49 1.95
CA ASP A 86 -8.34 13.75 2.25
C ASP A 86 -8.32 14.10 3.75
N ASN A 87 -8.24 13.07 4.61
CA ASN A 87 -8.12 13.21 6.07
C ASN A 87 -6.66 13.32 6.57
N GLY A 88 -5.67 13.31 5.68
CA GLY A 88 -4.25 13.35 6.04
C GLY A 88 -3.66 12.03 6.55
N ASP A 89 -4.40 10.92 6.47
CA ASP A 89 -3.90 9.59 6.88
C ASP A 89 -3.23 8.86 5.73
N TYR A 90 -1.98 9.28 5.46
CA TYR A 90 -1.28 8.83 4.27
C TYR A 90 -0.88 7.36 4.32
N VAL A 91 -0.63 6.80 5.51
CA VAL A 91 -0.29 5.38 5.67
C VAL A 91 -1.48 4.49 5.32
N ARG A 92 -2.68 4.81 5.84
CA ARG A 92 -3.90 4.04 5.49
C ARG A 92 -4.29 4.25 4.03
N ALA A 93 -4.15 5.48 3.50
CA ALA A 93 -4.38 5.75 2.09
C ALA A 93 -3.49 4.89 1.19
N PHE A 94 -2.20 4.78 1.55
CA PHE A 94 -1.23 4.01 0.78
C PHE A 94 -1.53 2.52 0.82
N GLY A 95 -1.90 1.98 1.99
CA GLY A 95 -2.34 0.59 2.12
C GLY A 95 -3.57 0.29 1.26
N ALA A 96 -4.60 1.14 1.35
CA ALA A 96 -5.85 0.98 0.61
C ALA A 96 -5.63 1.01 -0.91
N ILE A 97 -4.84 1.96 -1.43
CA ILE A 97 -4.65 2.07 -2.89
C ILE A 97 -3.83 0.93 -3.48
N ASN A 98 -2.84 0.42 -2.75
CA ASN A 98 -2.09 -0.77 -3.18
C ASN A 98 -2.98 -2.01 -3.15
N TYR A 99 -3.87 -2.14 -2.16
CA TYR A 99 -4.81 -3.25 -2.09
C TYR A 99 -5.85 -3.20 -3.21
N ALA A 100 -6.36 -2.02 -3.55
CA ALA A 100 -7.21 -1.80 -4.72
C ALA A 100 -6.51 -2.25 -6.02
N HIS A 101 -5.24 -1.88 -6.19
CA HIS A 101 -4.45 -2.27 -7.36
C HIS A 101 -4.25 -3.79 -7.44
N ALA A 102 -4.02 -4.46 -6.31
CA ALA A 102 -3.82 -5.89 -6.25
C ALA A 102 -5.05 -6.69 -6.73
N TRP A 103 -6.27 -6.21 -6.48
CA TRP A 103 -7.49 -6.83 -7.03
C TRP A 103 -7.55 -6.77 -8.56
N ILE A 104 -7.08 -5.67 -9.15
CA ILE A 104 -7.02 -5.50 -10.60
C ILE A 104 -5.94 -6.41 -11.21
N ASP A 105 -4.73 -6.40 -10.64
CA ASP A 105 -3.64 -7.28 -11.07
C ASP A 105 -4.04 -8.77 -10.97
N ALA A 106 -4.68 -9.17 -9.87
CA ALA A 106 -5.22 -10.52 -9.72
C ALA A 106 -6.22 -10.86 -10.84
N GLY A 107 -7.10 -9.92 -11.21
CA GLY A 107 -8.04 -10.10 -12.33
C GLY A 107 -7.32 -10.37 -13.65
N VAL A 108 -6.23 -9.65 -13.93
CA VAL A 108 -5.40 -9.87 -15.13
C VAL A 108 -4.69 -11.23 -15.08
N LYS A 109 -4.04 -11.55 -13.96
CA LYS A 109 -3.30 -12.82 -13.79
C LYS A 109 -4.19 -14.06 -13.86
N LEU A 110 -5.42 -13.96 -13.36
CA LEU A 110 -6.43 -15.01 -13.46
C LEU A 110 -7.12 -15.06 -14.83
N ARG A 111 -6.77 -14.17 -15.76
CA ARG A 111 -7.38 -14.05 -17.10
C ARG A 111 -8.88 -13.77 -17.05
N LEU A 112 -9.30 -13.02 -16.02
CA LEU A 112 -10.64 -12.43 -15.94
C LEU A 112 -10.66 -11.02 -16.56
N LEU A 113 -9.51 -10.34 -16.56
CA LEU A 113 -9.29 -9.08 -17.23
C LEU A 113 -8.21 -9.21 -18.32
N ASP A 114 -8.39 -8.49 -19.43
CA ASP A 114 -7.35 -8.23 -20.40
C ASP A 114 -6.66 -6.90 -20.07
N GLY A 115 -5.38 -6.97 -19.70
CA GLY A 115 -4.53 -5.80 -19.46
C GLY A 115 -3.97 -5.17 -20.75
N HIS A 116 -4.30 -5.72 -21.92
CA HIS A 116 -3.85 -5.28 -23.23
C HIS A 116 -2.32 -5.24 -23.39
N GLY A 117 -1.63 -6.24 -22.82
CA GLY A 117 -0.18 -6.42 -22.95
C GLY A 117 0.67 -5.36 -22.23
N ASP A 118 0.13 -4.69 -21.22
CA ASP A 118 0.84 -3.66 -20.45
C ASP A 118 1.39 -4.21 -19.15
N ASP A 119 2.52 -4.91 -19.24
CA ASP A 119 3.14 -5.57 -18.09
C ASP A 119 3.58 -4.56 -17.01
N VAL A 120 3.89 -3.31 -17.40
CA VAL A 120 4.32 -2.23 -16.49
C VAL A 120 3.17 -1.71 -15.64
N LEU A 121 1.96 -1.67 -16.19
CA LEU A 121 0.78 -1.20 -15.47
C LEU A 121 0.18 -2.26 -14.53
N PHE A 122 0.42 -3.55 -14.81
CA PHE A 122 -0.16 -4.67 -14.07
C PHE A 122 0.89 -5.50 -13.31
N THR A 123 2.07 -4.94 -13.07
CA THR A 123 2.96 -5.40 -12.01
C THR A 123 3.54 -4.19 -11.30
N LEU A 124 3.16 -3.98 -10.05
CA LEU A 124 3.84 -2.98 -9.23
C LEU A 124 5.28 -3.49 -8.99
N PRO A 125 6.32 -2.70 -9.31
CA PRO A 125 7.69 -3.03 -8.91
C PRO A 125 7.86 -3.03 -7.38
#